data_AF-A0A218PUP1-F1
#
_entry.id   AF-A0A218PUP1-F1
#
_cell.length_a   1.000
_cell.length_b   1.000
_cell.length_c   1.000
_cell.angle_alpha   90.00
_cell.angle_beta   90.00
_cell.angle_gamma   90.00
#
_symmetry.space_group_name_H-M   'P 1'
#
loop_
_entity.id
_entity.type
_entity.pdbx_description
1 polymer ?
#
loop_
_entity_poly.entity_id
_entity_poly.type
_entity_poly.pdbx_seq_one_letter_code
_entity_poly.pdbx_strand_id
1 'polypeptide(L)'
;MANEGMAAEDRGKFKVYKNFKKQKGDDRPLFQGTISLPGEDAVRPVILWGYESQSGNIVLSGRALEDGNGQIEELIRPDMDTSADEVMEIALKNGSKGLQVKPNDIVLFTNTQKNAENESRPDYWGYHNPGNGKPLMRVAAWTGHDRGGNVKLTGTVQKHEAQREPDGLAREDGEPAPAEPGAAPSPEVPRRRASRAHDEEHAR
;
A
#
# COMPACT_ATOMS: atom_id res chain seq x y z
N MET A 1 -6.22 25.66 16.28
CA MET A 1 -6.58 24.29 16.72
C MET A 1 -5.45 23.39 16.24
N ALA A 2 -4.67 22.85 17.17
CA ALA A 2 -3.56 21.95 16.86
C ALA A 2 -4.14 20.59 16.46
N ASN A 3 -3.73 20.06 15.31
CA ASN A 3 -4.10 18.72 14.89
C ASN A 3 -3.21 17.75 15.70
N GLU A 4 -3.75 17.28 16.82
CA GLU A 4 -3.10 16.32 17.70
C GLU A 4 -2.73 15.06 16.91
N GLY A 5 -1.46 14.67 17.05
CA GLY A 5 -0.92 13.51 16.36
C GLY A 5 -1.71 12.26 16.70
N MET A 6 -2.17 11.55 15.66
CA MET A 6 -2.50 10.13 15.76
C MET A 6 -1.32 9.44 16.45
N ALA A 7 -1.55 9.00 17.69
CA ALA A 7 -0.52 8.50 18.57
C ALA A 7 0.21 7.31 17.94
N ALA A 8 1.50 7.18 18.24
CA ALA A 8 2.33 6.05 17.79
C ALA A 8 1.79 4.67 18.23
N GLU A 9 0.77 4.63 19.09
CA GLU A 9 0.10 3.44 19.61
C GLU A 9 -0.81 2.73 18.58
N ASP A 10 -1.25 3.43 17.53
CA ASP A 10 -2.11 2.85 16.48
C ASP A 10 -1.33 2.13 15.35
N ARG A 11 0.00 2.03 15.46
CA ARG A 11 0.86 1.41 14.43
C ARG A 11 1.67 0.28 15.03
N GLY A 12 1.58 -0.89 14.40
CA GLY A 12 2.51 -1.98 14.64
C GLY A 12 3.88 -1.69 14.04
N LYS A 13 4.88 -2.49 14.43
CA LYS A 13 6.27 -2.31 14.01
C LYS A 13 6.70 -3.49 13.15
N PHE A 14 7.47 -3.23 12.11
CA PHE A 14 8.10 -4.24 11.28
C PHE A 14 9.60 -4.02 11.27
N LYS A 15 10.38 -5.07 11.52
CA LYS A 15 11.85 -4.95 11.55
C LYS A 15 12.50 -6.26 11.20
N VAL A 16 13.22 -6.30 10.09
CA VAL A 16 13.98 -7.48 9.66
C VAL A 16 15.38 -7.10 9.23
N TYR A 17 16.30 -8.04 9.36
CA TYR A 17 17.72 -7.90 9.04
C TYR A 17 18.08 -8.83 7.91
N LYS A 18 18.96 -8.38 7.02
CA LYS A 18 19.44 -9.21 5.92
C LYS A 18 20.22 -10.39 6.50
N ASN A 19 19.94 -11.58 6.01
CA ASN A 19 20.70 -12.77 6.33
C ASN A 19 21.99 -12.79 5.48
N PHE A 20 23.12 -12.38 6.05
CA PHE A 20 24.41 -12.39 5.36
C PHE A 20 24.95 -13.79 5.06
N LYS A 21 24.37 -14.82 5.68
CA LYS A 21 24.73 -16.21 5.40
C LYS A 21 23.97 -16.78 4.18
N LYS A 22 23.03 -16.02 3.60
CA LYS A 22 22.37 -16.34 2.33
C LYS A 22 23.38 -16.26 1.20
N GLN A 23 23.53 -17.35 0.46
CA GLN A 23 24.28 -17.43 -0.79
C GLN A 23 23.33 -17.64 -1.98
N LYS A 24 23.81 -17.34 -3.19
CA LYS A 24 23.06 -17.66 -4.41
C LYS A 24 22.90 -19.18 -4.51
N GLY A 25 21.67 -19.64 -4.70
CA GLY A 25 21.36 -21.08 -4.81
C GLY A 25 21.06 -21.81 -3.51
N ASP A 26 21.18 -21.17 -2.33
CA ASP A 26 20.67 -21.77 -1.08
C ASP A 26 19.18 -21.42 -0.85
N ASP A 27 18.50 -22.22 -0.02
CA ASP A 27 17.08 -22.01 0.34
C ASP A 27 16.90 -21.17 1.60
N ARG A 28 17.98 -20.54 2.08
CA ARG A 28 17.91 -19.71 3.29
C ARG A 28 17.05 -18.48 3.02
N PRO A 29 16.37 -17.94 4.03
CA PRO A 29 15.65 -16.69 3.88
C PRO A 29 16.61 -15.52 3.68
N LEU A 30 16.16 -14.52 2.94
CA LEU A 30 16.89 -13.29 2.66
C LEU A 30 16.85 -12.34 3.85
N PHE A 31 15.73 -12.28 4.57
CA PHE A 31 15.56 -11.46 5.75
C PHE A 31 14.94 -12.25 6.91
N GLN A 32 15.33 -11.91 8.14
CA GLN A 32 14.72 -12.43 9.36
C GLN A 32 14.58 -11.33 10.41
N GLY A 33 13.55 -11.39 11.24
CA GLY A 33 13.35 -10.43 12.32
C GLY A 33 11.99 -10.58 12.96
N THR A 34 11.25 -9.48 13.08
CA THR A 34 10.04 -9.39 13.89
C THR A 34 8.98 -8.47 13.32
N ILE A 35 7.72 -8.76 13.64
CA ILE A 35 6.56 -7.91 13.41
C ILE A 35 5.71 -7.80 14.68
N SER A 36 5.14 -6.63 14.94
CA SER A 36 4.07 -6.43 15.92
C SER A 36 2.86 -5.81 15.24
N LEU A 37 1.67 -6.12 15.72
CA LEU A 37 0.42 -5.61 15.18
C LEU A 37 -0.02 -4.33 15.92
N PRO A 38 -0.81 -3.46 15.27
CA PRO A 38 -1.42 -2.31 15.95
C PRO A 38 -2.18 -2.71 17.21
N GLY A 39 -1.92 -2.03 18.33
CA GLY A 39 -2.58 -2.30 19.61
C GLY A 39 -2.23 -3.64 20.26
N GLU A 40 -1.17 -4.32 19.81
CA GLU A 40 -0.65 -5.54 20.42
C GLU A 40 0.80 -5.34 20.88
N ASP A 41 1.10 -5.76 22.12
CA ASP A 41 2.47 -5.85 22.62
C ASP A 41 3.20 -7.10 22.11
N ALA A 42 2.45 -8.07 21.55
CA ALA A 42 3.00 -9.29 21.02
C ALA A 42 3.95 -9.02 19.84
N VAL A 43 5.17 -9.54 19.95
CA VAL A 43 6.17 -9.50 18.89
C VAL A 43 6.33 -10.90 18.31
N ARG A 44 6.09 -11.00 17.01
CA ARG A 44 6.09 -12.25 16.25
C ARG A 44 7.36 -12.36 15.40
N PRO A 45 8.08 -13.49 15.40
CA PRO A 45 9.19 -13.71 14.48
C PRO A 45 8.72 -13.61 13.02
N VAL A 46 9.57 -13.09 12.14
CA VAL A 46 9.32 -12.99 10.69
C VAL A 46 10.50 -13.54 9.91
N ILE A 47 10.19 -14.25 8.84
CA ILE A 47 11.17 -14.77 7.90
C ILE A 47 10.68 -14.47 6.48
N LEU A 48 11.56 -13.93 5.62
CA LEU A 48 11.23 -13.55 4.24
C LEU A 48 12.26 -14.08 3.24
N TRP A 49 11.77 -14.60 2.12
CA TRP A 49 12.53 -14.97 0.93
C TRP A 49 12.33 -13.91 -0.15
N GLY A 50 13.35 -13.71 -0.99
CA GLY A 50 13.28 -12.81 -2.13
C GLY A 50 13.04 -13.57 -3.43
N TYR A 51 12.12 -13.06 -4.24
CA TYR A 51 11.80 -13.55 -5.57
C TYR A 51 11.98 -12.38 -6.53
N GLU A 52 12.89 -12.54 -7.48
CA GLU A 52 13.14 -11.53 -8.51
C GLU A 52 12.15 -11.73 -9.65
N SER A 53 11.52 -10.64 -10.08
CA SER A 53 10.63 -10.59 -11.22
C SER A 53 11.45 -10.44 -12.52
N GLN A 54 10.86 -10.70 -13.69
CA GLN A 54 11.56 -10.51 -14.97
C GLN A 54 11.99 -9.06 -15.20
N SER A 55 11.27 -8.11 -14.59
CA SER A 55 11.57 -6.68 -14.59
C SER A 55 12.67 -6.27 -13.59
N GLY A 56 13.26 -7.21 -12.85
CA GLY A 56 14.30 -6.94 -11.84
C GLY A 56 13.76 -6.40 -10.52
N ASN A 57 12.45 -6.37 -10.33
CA ASN A 57 11.82 -5.99 -9.06
C ASN A 57 11.87 -7.16 -8.08
N ILE A 58 11.92 -6.87 -6.78
CA ILE A 58 12.00 -7.90 -5.75
C ILE A 58 10.67 -7.99 -5.02
N VAL A 59 10.06 -9.17 -5.07
CA VAL A 59 8.96 -9.56 -4.18
C VAL A 59 9.55 -10.28 -2.98
N LEU A 60 9.27 -9.79 -1.78
CA LEU A 60 9.61 -10.48 -0.54
C LEU A 60 8.36 -11.23 -0.06
N SER A 61 8.45 -12.55 0.09
CA SER A 61 7.35 -13.38 0.59
C SER A 61 7.83 -14.25 1.75
N GLY A 62 6.97 -14.49 2.73
CA GLY A 62 7.35 -15.21 3.93
C GLY A 62 6.24 -15.29 4.96
N ARG A 63 6.62 -15.57 6.21
CA ARG A 63 5.68 -15.86 7.30
C ARG A 63 6.01 -15.12 8.58
N ALA A 64 4.97 -14.77 9.34
CA ALA A 64 5.05 -14.35 10.74
C ALA A 64 4.62 -15.50 11.65
N LEU A 65 5.45 -15.87 12.62
CA LEU A 65 5.15 -16.96 13.53
C LEU A 65 4.29 -16.49 14.70
N GLU A 66 3.32 -17.29 15.10
CA GLU A 66 2.43 -16.95 16.23
C GLU A 66 3.18 -16.96 17.58
N ASP A 67 4.26 -17.74 17.69
CA ASP A 67 5.12 -17.83 18.87
C ASP A 67 6.62 -17.93 18.51
N GLY A 68 7.48 -17.68 19.51
CA GLY A 68 8.94 -17.82 19.38
C GLY A 68 9.42 -19.27 19.27
N ASN A 69 8.53 -20.23 19.50
CA ASN A 69 8.79 -21.68 19.46
C ASN A 69 8.23 -22.36 18.20
N GLY A 70 7.62 -21.60 17.28
CA GLY A 70 7.09 -22.09 16.02
C GLY A 70 8.12 -22.99 15.36
N GLN A 71 7.78 -24.27 15.24
CA GLN A 71 8.71 -25.32 14.84
C GLN A 71 9.32 -24.93 13.50
N ILE A 72 10.65 -24.96 13.45
CA ILE A 72 11.45 -24.55 12.28
C ILE A 72 11.04 -25.33 11.02
N GLU A 73 10.37 -26.48 11.14
CA GLU A 73 9.81 -27.25 10.04
C GLU A 73 8.63 -26.56 9.31
N GLU A 74 7.88 -25.66 9.95
CA GLU A 74 6.88 -24.83 9.26
C GLU A 74 7.50 -23.67 8.44
N LEU A 75 8.82 -23.49 8.54
CA LEU A 75 9.60 -22.48 7.82
C LEU A 75 10.13 -22.96 6.48
N ILE A 76 9.46 -23.94 5.86
CA ILE A 76 9.68 -24.24 4.46
C ILE A 76 9.38 -22.96 3.67
N ARG A 77 10.24 -22.68 2.68
CA ARG A 77 10.05 -21.58 1.74
C ARG A 77 8.59 -21.58 1.27
N PRO A 78 7.86 -20.46 1.41
CA PRO A 78 6.48 -20.43 0.95
C PRO A 78 6.47 -20.72 -0.56
N ASP A 79 5.64 -21.69 -0.96
CA ASP A 79 5.27 -21.83 -2.36
C ASP A 79 4.49 -20.57 -2.72
N MET A 80 5.15 -19.68 -3.46
CA MET A 80 4.40 -18.76 -4.29
C MET A 80 3.87 -19.61 -5.44
N ASP A 81 2.63 -20.07 -5.30
CA ASP A 81 1.87 -20.81 -6.32
C ASP A 81 1.79 -20.00 -7.65
N THR A 82 2.15 -18.72 -7.59
CA THR A 82 2.05 -17.70 -8.64
C THR A 82 3.40 -16.99 -8.83
N SER A 83 3.74 -16.62 -10.07
CA SER A 83 5.01 -15.95 -10.36
C SER A 83 5.12 -14.56 -9.70
N ALA A 84 6.34 -14.11 -9.39
CA ALA A 84 6.57 -12.80 -8.78
C ALA A 84 6.03 -11.63 -9.63
N ASP A 85 6.13 -11.74 -10.97
CA ASP A 85 5.56 -10.75 -11.89
C ASP A 85 4.04 -10.69 -11.79
N GLU A 86 3.37 -11.84 -11.77
CA GLU A 86 1.91 -11.92 -11.71
C GLU A 86 1.35 -11.44 -10.36
N VAL A 87 1.96 -11.83 -9.24
CA VAL A 87 1.55 -11.33 -7.91
C VAL A 87 1.71 -9.81 -7.83
N MET A 88 2.80 -9.27 -8.38
CA MET A 88 3.03 -7.82 -8.41
C MET A 88 2.06 -7.09 -9.33
N GLU A 89 1.73 -7.66 -10.49
CA GLU A 89 0.73 -7.11 -11.40
C GLU A 89 -0.65 -7.03 -10.75
N ILE A 90 -1.08 -8.10 -10.07
CA ILE A 90 -2.33 -8.12 -9.29
C ILE A 90 -2.29 -7.02 -8.23
N ALA A 91 -1.18 -6.92 -7.48
CA ALA A 91 -1.03 -5.93 -6.42
C ALA A 91 -1.11 -4.49 -6.95
N LEU A 92 -0.48 -4.20 -8.08
CA LEU A 92 -0.48 -2.87 -8.69
C LEU A 92 -1.83 -2.49 -9.28
N LYS A 93 -2.54 -3.44 -9.92
CA LYS A 93 -3.84 -3.18 -10.56
C LYS A 93 -5.00 -3.13 -9.57
N ASN A 94 -5.00 -4.04 -8.61
CA ASN A 94 -6.17 -4.33 -7.78
C ASN A 94 -5.90 -4.13 -6.27
N GLY A 95 -4.70 -3.73 -5.87
CA GLY A 95 -4.32 -3.63 -4.47
C GLY A 95 -4.33 -5.01 -3.80
N SER A 96 -5.10 -5.14 -2.72
CA SER A 96 -5.29 -6.42 -2.02
C SER A 96 -6.30 -7.35 -2.70
N LYS A 97 -7.13 -6.83 -3.61
CA LYS A 97 -8.19 -7.61 -4.26
C LYS A 97 -7.55 -8.59 -5.24
N GLY A 98 -7.79 -9.88 -5.04
CA GLY A 98 -7.21 -10.95 -5.86
C GLY A 98 -5.85 -11.45 -5.37
N LEU A 99 -5.22 -10.80 -4.38
CA LEU A 99 -4.05 -11.36 -3.71
C LEU A 99 -4.47 -12.43 -2.71
N GLN A 100 -3.97 -13.65 -2.90
CA GLN A 100 -4.16 -14.74 -1.95
C GLN A 100 -3.05 -14.69 -0.88
N VAL A 101 -3.30 -13.95 0.21
CA VAL A 101 -2.40 -13.93 1.37
C VAL A 101 -2.95 -14.89 2.42
N LYS A 102 -2.35 -16.09 2.54
CA LYS A 102 -2.82 -17.13 3.47
C LYS A 102 -2.57 -16.68 4.93
N PRO A 103 -3.26 -17.25 5.93
CA PRO A 103 -2.98 -16.98 7.34
C PRO A 103 -1.48 -17.02 7.65
N ASN A 104 -1.02 -16.03 8.43
CA ASN A 104 0.37 -15.83 8.83
C ASN A 104 1.35 -15.43 7.71
N ASP A 105 0.92 -15.34 6.45
CA ASP A 105 1.78 -14.91 5.36
C ASP A 105 2.02 -13.39 5.37
N ILE A 106 3.19 -13.01 4.84
CA ILE A 106 3.60 -11.65 4.55
C ILE A 106 4.07 -11.61 3.10
N VAL A 107 3.60 -10.63 2.33
CA VAL A 107 4.11 -10.32 0.99
C VAL A 107 4.42 -8.83 0.90
N LEU A 108 5.60 -8.49 0.40
CA LEU A 108 6.06 -7.12 0.17
C LEU A 108 6.57 -6.98 -1.26
N PHE A 109 6.25 -5.86 -1.88
CA PHE A 109 6.59 -5.50 -3.25
C PHE A 109 7.53 -4.30 -3.24
N THR A 110 8.51 -4.28 -4.12
CA THR A 110 9.30 -3.07 -4.39
C THR A 110 8.37 -1.91 -4.76
N ASN A 111 8.60 -0.73 -4.17
CA ASN A 111 7.88 0.48 -4.52
C ASN A 111 8.50 1.17 -5.74
N THR A 112 8.00 0.87 -6.93
CA THR A 112 8.46 1.47 -8.18
C THR A 112 8.15 2.97 -8.32
N GLN A 113 7.30 3.52 -7.44
CA GLN A 113 6.93 4.94 -7.46
C GLN A 113 7.76 5.80 -6.52
N LYS A 114 8.73 5.24 -5.79
CA LYS A 114 9.65 6.01 -4.95
C LYS A 114 10.77 6.58 -5.83
N ASN A 115 10.96 7.89 -5.76
CA ASN A 115 11.93 8.68 -6.51
C ASN A 115 12.40 9.90 -5.68
N ALA A 116 13.23 10.76 -6.26
CA ALA A 116 13.80 11.93 -5.59
C ALA A 116 12.76 12.98 -5.14
N GLU A 117 11.57 13.00 -5.75
CA GLU A 117 10.50 13.93 -5.39
C GLU A 117 9.64 13.42 -4.23
N ASN A 118 9.73 12.13 -3.92
CA ASN A 118 8.91 11.47 -2.91
C ASN A 118 9.72 10.44 -2.09
N GLU A 119 10.94 10.83 -1.70
CA GLU A 119 11.91 10.00 -0.95
C GLU A 119 11.39 9.44 0.37
N SER A 120 10.38 10.08 0.96
CA SER A 120 9.74 9.62 2.20
C SER A 120 8.90 8.35 2.02
N ARG A 121 8.57 7.98 0.77
CA ARG A 121 7.83 6.76 0.46
C ARG A 121 8.61 5.52 0.89
N PRO A 122 7.93 4.44 1.29
CA PRO A 122 8.58 3.19 1.65
C PRO A 122 9.27 2.56 0.42
N ASP A 123 10.37 1.85 0.64
CA ASP A 123 11.05 1.08 -0.41
C ASP A 123 10.27 -0.20 -0.76
N TYR A 124 9.54 -0.73 0.23
CA TYR A 124 8.66 -1.88 0.07
C TYR A 124 7.29 -1.61 0.68
N TRP A 125 6.25 -2.07 0.01
CA TRP A 125 4.88 -2.01 0.51
C TRP A 125 4.21 -3.36 0.31
N GLY A 126 3.20 -3.69 1.12
CA GLY A 126 2.47 -4.93 0.89
C GLY A 126 1.53 -5.27 2.03
N TYR A 127 1.32 -6.57 2.22
CA TYR A 127 0.26 -7.09 3.06
C TYR A 127 0.75 -8.20 3.98
N HIS A 128 0.17 -8.24 5.17
CA HIS A 128 0.32 -9.32 6.11
C HIS A 128 -1.06 -9.80 6.55
N ASN A 129 -1.29 -11.12 6.53
CA ASN A 129 -2.47 -11.73 7.11
C ASN A 129 -2.12 -12.28 8.51
N PRO A 130 -2.64 -11.71 9.60
CA PRO A 130 -2.32 -12.16 10.96
C PRO A 130 -2.81 -13.55 11.36
N GLY A 131 -3.66 -14.20 10.55
CA GLY A 131 -4.19 -15.56 10.78
C GLY A 131 -5.22 -15.71 11.91
N ASN A 132 -5.29 -14.78 12.85
CA ASN A 132 -6.16 -14.82 14.03
C ASN A 132 -7.56 -14.18 13.83
N GLY A 133 -8.10 -14.26 12.61
CA GLY A 133 -9.39 -13.66 12.25
C GLY A 133 -9.39 -12.12 12.16
N LYS A 134 -8.24 -11.48 12.38
CA LYS A 134 -8.06 -10.03 12.18
C LYS A 134 -8.04 -9.67 10.69
N PRO A 135 -8.39 -8.42 10.34
CA PRO A 135 -8.27 -7.96 8.96
C PRO A 135 -6.83 -8.04 8.47
N LEU A 136 -6.69 -8.08 7.14
CA LEU A 136 -5.40 -7.91 6.48
C LEU A 136 -4.74 -6.63 6.99
N MET A 137 -3.41 -6.65 7.11
CA MET A 137 -2.62 -5.52 7.55
C MET A 137 -1.82 -4.98 6.36
N ARG A 138 -1.73 -3.66 6.24
CA ARG A 138 -0.77 -2.99 5.34
C ARG A 138 0.58 -2.91 6.02
N VAL A 139 1.63 -3.25 5.29
CA VAL A 139 3.02 -3.14 5.72
C VAL A 139 3.73 -2.15 4.81
N ALA A 140 4.42 -1.18 5.40
CA ALA A 140 5.31 -0.26 4.71
C ALA A 140 6.70 -0.37 5.33
N ALA A 141 7.73 -0.58 4.51
CA ALA A 141 9.09 -0.81 4.99
C ALA A 141 10.11 0.01 4.20
N TRP A 142 11.09 0.54 4.93
CA TRP A 142 12.22 1.31 4.43
C TRP A 142 13.50 0.53 4.62
N THR A 143 14.33 0.55 3.59
CA THR A 143 15.68 0.00 3.62
C THR A 143 16.59 0.97 4.37
N GLY A 144 17.44 0.42 5.21
CA GLY A 144 18.48 1.18 5.86
C GLY A 144 19.59 0.27 6.37
N HIS A 145 20.42 0.83 7.23
CA HIS A 145 21.50 0.11 7.87
C HIS A 145 21.36 0.17 9.40
N ASP A 146 21.81 -0.88 10.09
CA ASP A 146 22.01 -0.80 11.54
C ASP A 146 23.34 -0.10 11.89
N ARG A 147 23.66 -0.02 13.19
CA ARG A 147 24.91 0.61 13.65
C ARG A 147 26.17 -0.11 13.15
N GLY A 148 26.07 -1.39 12.81
CA GLY A 148 27.15 -2.19 12.25
C GLY A 148 27.24 -2.14 10.72
N GLY A 149 26.44 -1.31 10.05
CA GLY A 149 26.40 -1.24 8.60
C GLY A 149 25.64 -2.41 7.95
N ASN A 150 24.91 -3.22 8.73
CA ASN A 150 24.13 -4.32 8.19
C ASN A 150 22.82 -3.82 7.61
N VAL A 151 22.48 -4.27 6.39
CA VAL A 151 21.19 -3.99 5.75
C VAL A 151 20.05 -4.48 6.63
N LYS A 152 19.07 -3.60 6.86
CA LYS A 152 17.83 -3.88 7.57
C LYS A 152 16.65 -3.26 6.82
N LEU A 153 15.47 -3.84 7.02
CA LEU A 153 14.20 -3.19 6.72
C LEU A 153 13.54 -2.81 8.03
N THR A 154 13.11 -1.56 8.14
CA THR A 154 12.30 -1.06 9.26
C THR A 154 11.02 -0.50 8.72
N GLY A 155 9.90 -0.75 9.38
CA GLY A 155 8.60 -0.46 8.83
C GLY A 155 7.49 -0.31 9.86
N THR A 156 6.32 0.04 9.34
CA THR A 156 5.08 0.19 10.09
C THR A 156 4.04 -0.79 9.60
N VAL A 157 3.22 -1.28 10.52
CA VAL A 157 2.08 -2.16 10.25
C VAL A 157 0.81 -1.41 10.63
N GLN A 158 -0.20 -1.43 9.77
CA GLN A 158 -1.47 -0.75 9.99
C GLN A 158 -2.63 -1.62 9.52
N LYS A 159 -3.81 -1.43 10.09
CA LYS A 159 -5.03 -2.11 9.61
C LYS A 159 -5.28 -1.73 8.15
N HIS A 160 -5.57 -2.71 7.31
CA HIS A 160 -6.00 -2.44 5.95
C HIS A 160 -7.47 -2.02 5.95
N GLU A 161 -7.73 -0.74 5.72
CA GLU A 161 -9.08 -0.24 5.48
C GLU A 161 -9.43 -0.50 4.01
N ALA A 162 -10.23 -1.54 3.73
CA ALA A 162 -10.67 -1.88 2.38
C ALA A 162 -11.49 -0.77 1.70
N GLN A 163 -12.07 0.16 2.48
CA GLN A 163 -12.80 1.35 1.99
C GLN A 163 -11.91 2.57 1.76
N ARG A 164 -10.64 2.53 2.16
CA ARG A 164 -9.65 3.59 1.92
C ARG A 164 -8.61 3.05 0.95
N GLU A 165 -9.09 2.81 -0.27
CA GLU A 165 -8.20 2.92 -1.43
C GLU A 165 -7.57 4.31 -1.38
N PRO A 166 -6.26 4.46 -1.65
CA PRO A 166 -5.64 5.77 -1.59
C PRO A 166 -6.28 6.65 -2.67
N ASP A 167 -7.11 7.61 -2.25
CA ASP A 167 -7.38 8.86 -2.97
C ASP A 167 -6.11 9.73 -3.10
N GLY A 168 -4.95 9.09 -3.33
CA GLY A 168 -3.68 9.70 -3.65
C GLY A 168 -3.03 9.08 -4.89
N LEU A 169 -3.75 8.22 -5.62
CA LEU A 169 -3.36 7.71 -6.94
C LEU A 169 -4.38 8.02 -8.04
N ALA A 170 -5.27 9.00 -7.83
CA ALA A 170 -6.21 9.47 -8.83
C ALA A 170 -5.94 10.95 -9.18
N ARG A 171 -5.35 11.14 -10.38
CA ARG A 171 -5.57 12.27 -11.30
C ARG A 171 -5.12 13.67 -10.83
N GLU A 172 -3.90 14.05 -11.20
CA GLU A 172 -3.72 15.39 -11.76
C GLU A 172 -4.32 15.34 -13.17
N ASP A 173 -5.55 15.84 -13.31
CA ASP A 173 -6.08 16.48 -14.52
C ASP A 173 -7.39 17.14 -14.09
N GLY A 174 -7.41 18.47 -14.14
CA GLY A 174 -8.43 19.30 -13.50
C GLY A 174 -9.81 19.23 -14.15
N GLU A 175 -10.85 19.27 -13.32
CA GLU A 175 -12.15 19.85 -13.68
C GLU A 175 -12.88 20.28 -12.38
N PRO A 176 -13.60 21.42 -12.36
CA PRO A 176 -13.92 22.14 -11.12
C PRO A 176 -15.09 21.52 -10.34
N ALA A 177 -15.12 21.88 -9.05
CA ALA A 177 -16.02 21.38 -8.02
C ALA A 177 -17.51 21.34 -8.42
N PRO A 178 -18.27 20.33 -7.94
CA PRO A 178 -19.72 20.28 -8.13
C PRO A 178 -20.41 21.38 -7.31
N ALA A 179 -21.26 22.15 -7.97
CA ALA A 179 -22.09 23.18 -7.34
C ALA A 179 -23.06 22.57 -6.33
N GLU A 180 -23.16 23.19 -5.15
CA GLU A 180 -24.11 22.85 -4.09
C GLU A 180 -25.57 23.00 -4.56
N PRO A 181 -26.48 22.08 -4.20
CA PRO A 181 -27.90 22.21 -4.47
C PRO A 181 -28.62 22.88 -3.30
N GLY A 182 -29.06 24.13 -3.45
CA GLY A 182 -30.01 24.71 -2.50
C GLY A 182 -30.10 26.23 -2.46
N ALA A 183 -30.89 26.83 -3.35
CA ALA A 183 -31.60 28.07 -3.06
C ALA A 183 -32.86 28.18 -3.93
N ALA A 184 -33.97 28.51 -3.28
CA ALA A 184 -35.36 28.45 -3.70
C ALA A 184 -35.73 29.40 -4.89
N PRO A 185 -36.92 29.20 -5.51
CA PRO A 185 -37.35 29.98 -6.68
C PRO A 185 -38.13 31.26 -6.33
N SER A 186 -38.10 32.20 -7.30
CA SER A 186 -39.05 33.30 -7.60
C SER A 186 -38.93 34.63 -6.81
N PRO A 187 -39.47 35.78 -7.30
CA PRO A 187 -40.15 36.08 -8.59
C PRO A 187 -39.69 37.39 -9.32
N GLU A 188 -40.25 37.56 -10.53
CA GLU A 188 -40.51 38.77 -11.34
C GLU A 188 -40.11 40.18 -10.86
N VAL A 189 -39.70 41.03 -11.83
CA VAL A 189 -40.53 42.16 -12.37
C VAL A 189 -39.80 42.86 -13.55
N PRO A 190 -40.53 43.49 -14.50
CA PRO A 190 -40.20 43.56 -15.92
C PRO A 190 -39.87 44.97 -16.46
N ARG A 191 -39.79 45.05 -17.81
CA ARG A 191 -39.80 46.20 -18.75
C ARG A 191 -38.40 46.52 -19.31
N ARG A 192 -38.19 46.75 -20.62
CA ARG A 192 -38.99 47.56 -21.55
C ARG A 192 -38.60 47.29 -23.02
N ARG A 193 -39.61 47.42 -23.88
CA ARG A 193 -39.60 47.50 -25.36
C ARG A 193 -38.55 48.44 -25.99
N ALA A 194 -38.01 48.02 -27.12
CA ALA A 194 -37.98 48.75 -28.41
C ALA A 194 -37.61 47.72 -29.51
N SER A 195 -38.52 47.26 -30.37
CA SER A 195 -39.00 47.90 -31.61
C SER A 195 -37.88 48.27 -32.60
N ARG A 196 -37.64 47.46 -33.65
CA ARG A 196 -37.72 47.91 -35.05
C ARG A 196 -37.72 46.73 -36.03
N ALA A 197 -38.69 46.75 -36.94
CA ALA A 197 -38.84 45.89 -38.09
C ALA A 197 -38.14 46.47 -39.33
N HIS A 198 -37.89 45.61 -40.33
CA HIS A 198 -37.99 45.76 -41.79
C HIS A 198 -37.02 44.76 -42.44
N ASP A 199 -37.49 43.69 -43.09
CA ASP A 199 -37.86 43.62 -44.52
C ASP A 199 -36.74 44.11 -45.44
N GLU A 200 -36.14 43.21 -46.22
CA GLU A 200 -36.36 43.20 -47.68
C GLU A 200 -35.70 41.97 -48.34
N GLU A 201 -36.58 41.20 -48.97
CA GLU A 201 -36.38 40.33 -50.11
C GLU A 201 -35.71 41.07 -51.29
N HIS A 202 -34.78 40.45 -52.00
CA HIS A 202 -34.81 40.44 -53.47
C HIS A 202 -33.80 39.44 -54.06
N ALA A 203 -34.36 38.49 -54.81
CA ALA A 203 -33.67 37.65 -55.76
C ALA A 203 -32.98 38.47 -56.86
N ARG A 204 -31.82 37.98 -57.31
CA ARG A 204 -31.49 37.71 -58.72
C ARG A 204 -30.23 36.86 -58.82
#